data_AF-A0A7W1RHI3-F1
#
_entry.id   AF-A0A7W1RHI3-F1
#
_cell.length_a   1.000
_cell.length_b   1.000
_cell.length_c   1.000
_cell.angle_alpha   90.00
_cell.angle_beta   90.00
_cell.angle_gamma   90.00
#
_symmetry.space_group_name_H-M   'P 1'
#
loop_
_entity.id
_entity.type
_entity.pdbx_description
1 polymer ?
#
loop_
_entity_poly.entity_id
_entity_poly.type
_entity_poly.pdbx_seq_one_letter_code
_entity_poly.pdbx_strand_id
1 'polypeptide(L)' 'KKVVKKLNSRWMGQTIPVVVEGYHPESKYLMRGRHLGQCPDIDGQVIINDCRGVKAFGQIYNVKITDVADYDLVGGVVN' A
#
# COMPACT_ATOMS: atom_id res chain seq x y z
N LYS A 1 -18.71 5.27 13.96
CA LYS A 1 -17.64 4.28 13.62
C LYS A 1 -18.14 3.21 12.62
N LYS A 2 -18.65 3.58 11.43
CA LYS A 2 -19.16 2.61 10.42
C LYS A 2 -18.83 2.96 8.96
N VAL A 3 -18.22 4.12 8.70
CA VAL A 3 -18.04 4.66 7.35
C VAL A 3 -16.65 4.33 6.78
N VAL A 4 -15.59 4.38 7.60
CA VAL A 4 -14.19 4.15 7.15
C VAL A 4 -13.98 2.73 6.61
N LYS A 5 -14.50 1.71 7.30
CA LYS A 5 -14.44 0.31 6.82
C LYS A 5 -15.07 0.13 5.42
N LYS A 6 -16.02 0.98 5.01
CA LYS A 6 -16.80 0.78 3.78
C LYS A 6 -16.13 1.32 2.52
N LEU A 7 -15.21 2.29 2.66
CA LEU A 7 -14.55 2.93 1.51
C LEU A 7 -13.32 2.17 1.02
N ASN A 8 -12.62 1.45 1.91
CA ASN A 8 -11.41 0.71 1.54
C ASN A 8 -11.65 -0.78 1.23
N SER A 9 -12.83 -1.34 1.54
CA SER A 9 -13.17 -2.72 1.12
C SER A 9 -13.16 -2.94 -0.39
N ARG A 10 -13.29 -1.87 -1.20
CA ARG A 10 -13.22 -1.99 -2.66
C ARG A 10 -11.86 -2.51 -3.15
N TRP A 11 -10.79 -2.20 -2.42
CA TRP A 11 -9.43 -2.53 -2.82
C TRP A 11 -9.01 -3.93 -2.40
N MET A 12 -9.71 -4.55 -1.44
CA MET A 12 -9.41 -5.90 -0.96
C MET A 12 -9.37 -6.90 -2.12
N GLY A 13 -8.24 -7.61 -2.23
CA GLY A 13 -8.01 -8.60 -3.28
C GLY A 13 -7.63 -8.02 -4.65
N GLN A 14 -7.67 -6.70 -4.83
CA GLN A 14 -7.22 -6.06 -6.06
C GLN A 14 -5.69 -5.96 -6.11
N THR A 15 -5.16 -5.99 -7.32
CA THR A 15 -3.77 -5.65 -7.59
C THR A 15 -3.72 -4.25 -8.18
N ILE A 16 -3.01 -3.34 -7.51
CA ILE A 16 -2.91 -1.94 -7.92
C ILE A 16 -1.45 -1.53 -8.16
N PRO A 17 -1.19 -0.59 -9.08
CA PRO A 17 0.14 -0.04 -9.29
C PRO A 17 0.51 0.92 -8.14
N VAL A 18 1.64 0.66 -7.49
CA VAL A 18 2.13 1.39 -6.32
C VAL A 18 3.57 1.83 -6.55
N VAL A 19 3.85 3.12 -6.37
CA VAL A 19 5.22 3.62 -6.32
C VAL A 19 5.78 3.36 -4.93
N VAL A 20 6.85 2.58 -4.83
CA VAL A 20 7.50 2.29 -3.54
C VAL A 20 8.47 3.42 -3.20
N GLU A 21 8.23 4.11 -2.10
CA GLU A 21 8.98 5.32 -1.75
C GLU A 21 10.12 5.06 -0.75
N GLY A 22 10.02 4.00 0.05
CA GLY A 22 11.06 3.62 0.99
C GLY A 22 10.55 2.72 2.11
N TYR A 23 11.34 2.61 3.17
CA TYR A 23 10.93 1.88 4.39
C TYR A 23 9.86 2.63 5.17
N HIS A 24 9.05 1.87 5.91
CA HIS A 24 8.10 2.43 6.86
C HIS A 24 8.86 3.05 8.05
N PRO A 25 8.52 4.27 8.51
CA PRO A 25 9.26 4.96 9.57
C PRO A 25 9.29 4.18 10.90
N GLU A 26 8.24 3.41 11.17
CA GLU A 26 8.12 2.62 12.40
C GLU A 26 8.63 1.17 12.28
N SER A 27 8.95 0.71 11.06
CA SER A 27 9.39 -0.67 10.85
C SER A 27 10.32 -0.81 9.64
N LYS A 28 11.53 -1.31 9.90
CA LYS A 28 12.50 -1.66 8.84
C LYS A 28 12.10 -2.86 7.99
N TYR A 29 11.08 -3.62 8.40
CA TYR A 29 10.60 -4.79 7.67
C TYR A 29 9.42 -4.49 6.75
N LEU A 30 8.86 -3.29 6.85
CA LEU A 30 7.78 -2.82 6.01
C LEU A 30 8.31 -1.75 5.06
N MET A 31 7.79 -1.73 3.86
CA MET A 31 7.96 -0.59 2.95
C MET A 31 6.67 0.19 2.86
N ARG A 32 6.77 1.45 2.44
CA ARG A 32 5.61 2.29 2.15
C ARG A 32 5.64 2.72 0.69
N GLY A 33 4.46 2.92 0.15
CA GLY A 33 4.25 3.47 -1.17
C GLY A 33 2.92 4.16 -1.30
N ARG A 34 2.68 4.67 -2.49
CA ARG A 34 1.45 5.36 -2.85
C ARG A 34 0.91 4.83 -4.17
N HIS A 35 -0.40 4.65 -4.25
CA HIS A 35 -1.03 4.25 -5.50
C HIS A 35 -1.38 5.46 -6.36
N LEU A 36 -1.50 5.25 -7.67
CA LEU A 36 -1.88 6.33 -8.60
C LEU A 36 -3.25 6.91 -8.22
N GLY A 37 -3.33 8.23 -8.06
CA GLY A 37 -4.56 8.95 -7.72
C GLY A 37 -4.77 9.27 -6.23
N GLN A 38 -3.83 8.92 -5.34
CA GLN A 38 -3.85 9.40 -3.95
C GLN A 38 -3.42 10.86 -3.85
N CYS A 39 -4.22 11.65 -3.13
CA CYS A 39 -3.82 12.96 -2.64
C CYS A 39 -2.89 12.78 -1.43
N PRO A 40 -1.64 13.29 -1.48
CA PRO A 40 -0.76 13.26 -0.32
C PRO A 40 -1.43 13.98 0.88
N ASP A 41 -1.22 13.42 2.08
CA ASP A 41 -1.72 13.90 3.38
C ASP A 41 -3.23 13.74 3.68
N ILE A 42 -4.06 13.43 2.68
CA ILE A 42 -5.51 13.21 2.86
C ILE A 42 -5.90 11.73 2.72
N ASP A 43 -5.24 11.02 1.79
CA ASP A 43 -5.45 9.59 1.58
C ASP A 43 -4.40 8.77 2.36
N GLY A 44 -4.78 7.58 2.87
CA GLY A 44 -3.87 6.69 3.59
C GLY A 44 -2.68 6.22 2.74
N GLN A 45 -1.73 5.50 3.29
CA GLN A 45 -0.57 4.97 2.54
C GLN A 45 -0.76 3.50 2.16
N VAL A 46 0.04 3.01 1.21
CA VAL A 46 0.15 1.58 0.94
C VAL A 46 1.32 1.01 1.74
N ILE A 47 1.02 0.19 2.74
CA ILE A 47 1.98 -0.57 3.53
C ILE A 47 2.27 -1.88 2.79
N ILE A 48 3.54 -2.09 2.48
CA ILE A 48 4.02 -3.27 1.78
C ILE A 48 4.68 -4.19 2.80
N ASN A 49 4.01 -5.31 3.10
CA ASN A 49 4.48 -6.29 4.07
C ASN A 49 5.25 -7.46 3.43
N ASP A 50 5.14 -7.63 2.11
CA ASP A 50 5.97 -8.55 1.33
C ASP A 50 6.75 -7.79 0.26
N CYS A 51 8.02 -7.53 0.57
CA CYS A 51 8.92 -6.69 -0.22
C CYS A 51 9.87 -7.50 -1.11
N ARG A 52 9.71 -8.84 -1.20
CA ARG A 52 10.67 -9.72 -1.91
C ARG A 52 10.83 -9.40 -3.40
N GLY A 53 9.83 -8.75 -4.00
CA GLY A 53 9.86 -8.30 -5.40
C GLY A 53 10.40 -6.89 -5.62
N VAL A 54 10.66 -6.10 -4.57
CA VAL A 54 11.12 -4.71 -4.71
C VAL A 54 12.61 -4.68 -5.01
N LYS A 55 12.98 -4.08 -6.14
CA LYS A 55 14.38 -3.96 -6.59
C LYS A 55 14.99 -2.58 -6.32
N ALA A 56 14.16 -1.55 -6.31
CA ALA A 56 14.54 -0.15 -6.11
C ALA A 56 13.33 0.70 -5.68
N PHE A 57 13.59 1.74 -4.89
CA PHE A 57 12.63 2.78 -4.58
C PHE A 57 12.44 3.74 -5.77
N GLY A 58 11.29 4.40 -5.82
CA GLY A 58 10.87 5.29 -6.93
C GLY A 58 10.32 4.55 -8.15
N GLN A 59 10.23 3.21 -8.11
CA GLN A 59 9.64 2.41 -9.18
C GLN A 59 8.21 1.98 -8.84
N ILE A 60 7.44 1.70 -9.88
CA ILE A 60 6.07 1.19 -9.77
C ILE A 60 6.11 -0.33 -9.70
N TYR A 61 5.39 -0.89 -8.72
CA TYR A 61 5.20 -2.32 -8.55
C TYR A 61 3.71 -2.63 -8.47
N ASN A 62 3.34 -3.82 -8.92
CA ASN A 62 2.01 -4.36 -8.73
C ASN A 62 1.91 -4.90 -7.30
N VAL A 63 1.04 -4.30 -6.49
CA VAL A 63 0.81 -4.71 -5.10
C VAL A 63 -0.59 -5.29 -4.98
N LYS A 64 -0.67 -6.54 -4.53
CA LYS A 64 -1.95 -7.17 -4.20
C LYS A 64 -2.36 -6.77 -2.79
N ILE A 65 -3.48 -6.08 -2.67
CA ILE A 65 -4.03 -5.68 -1.37
C ILE A 65 -4.64 -6.89 -0.69
N THR A 66 -4.15 -7.21 0.49
CA THR A 66 -4.57 -8.35 1.30
C THR A 66 -5.29 -7.93 2.56
N ASP A 67 -5.10 -6.70 3.03
CA ASP A 67 -5.77 -6.16 4.21
C ASP A 67 -5.90 -4.63 4.15
N VAL A 68 -6.65 -4.05 5.08
CA VAL A 68 -6.83 -2.61 5.26
C VAL A 68 -6.69 -2.27 6.74
N ALA A 69 -5.75 -1.38 7.06
CA ALA A 69 -5.54 -0.85 8.40
C ALA A 69 -6.04 0.61 8.46
N ASP A 70 -7.27 0.79 8.93
CA ASP A 70 -7.98 2.08 8.92
C ASP A 70 -8.06 2.72 7.52
N TYR A 71 -7.19 3.67 7.22
CA TYR A 71 -7.09 4.34 5.92
C TYR A 71 -6.01 3.73 5.02
N ASP A 72 -5.10 2.95 5.60
CA ASP A 72 -3.96 2.37 4.91
C ASP A 72 -4.32 1.05 4.24
N LEU A 73 -3.78 0.82 3.06
CA LEU A 73 -3.87 -0.45 2.36
C LEU A 73 -2.66 -1.30 2.72
N VAL A 74 -2.85 -2.58 2.97
CA VAL A 74 -1.77 -3.51 3.29
C VAL A 74 -1.70 -4.58 2.20
N GLY A 75 -0.51 -4.81 1.65
CA GLY A 75 -0.35 -5.77 0.57
C GLY A 75 1.08 -6.19 0.28
N GLY A 76 1.22 -7.15 -0.62
CA GLY A 76 2.51 -7.69 -1.06
C GLY A 76 2.76 -7.44 -2.54
N VAL A 77 4.03 -7.25 -2.90
CA VAL A 77 4.42 -7.18 -4.32
C VAL A 77 4.16 -8.53 -4.99
N VAL A 78 3.44 -8.50 -6.11
CA VAL A 78 3.23 -9.65 -6.99
C VAL A 78 4.06 -9.48 -8.25
N ASN A 79 4.86 -10.49 -8.57
CA ASN A 79 5.64 -10.58 -9.81
C ASN A 79 4.81 -11.19 -10.93
#